data_AF-A0A1H1J3Y3-F1
#
_entry.id   AF-A0A1H1J3Y3-F1
#
_cell.length_a   1.000
_cell.length_b   1.000
_cell.length_c   1.000
_cell.angle_alpha   90.00
_cell.angle_beta   90.00
_cell.angle_gamma   90.00
#
_symmetry.space_group_name_H-M   'P 1'
#
loop_
_entity.id
_entity.type
_entity.pdbx_description
1 polymer ?
#
loop_
_entity_poly.entity_id
_entity_poly.type
_entity_poly.pdbx_seq_one_letter_code
_entity_poly.pdbx_strand_id
1 'polypeptide(L)'
;MRVPLVYDEESKLVDLNTDELLEALSAIARLKKHFRVMDPSAALAEVARFVRGEQQLVPCIGGSKYFYIDWNLDVWRCEAWPEPMGSVFDLDRLPDQRQPCNDCMMGCYRHASILMHGAVAVTDSVYALGKGQLRAAVGLLFQRSVAYSVWALSVEELPRAALISFARRTGQRRSTPQAE
;
A
#
# COMPACT_ATOMS: atom_id res chain seq x y z
N MET A 1 3.95 -15.69 19.24
CA MET A 1 3.37 -15.33 17.94
C MET A 1 4.16 -16.13 16.93
N ARG A 2 3.59 -17.07 16.15
CA ARG A 2 4.44 -17.90 15.26
C ARG A 2 4.76 -17.08 14.02
N VAL A 3 6.00 -16.59 13.94
CA VAL A 3 6.47 -15.86 12.77
C VAL A 3 6.86 -16.88 11.68
N PRO A 4 6.51 -16.64 10.41
CA PRO A 4 6.67 -17.63 9.34
C PRO A 4 8.07 -17.58 8.74
N LEU A 5 8.67 -18.76 8.62
CA LEU A 5 9.73 -19.24 7.70
C LEU A 5 11.00 -18.41 7.40
N VAL A 6 11.10 -17.13 7.80
CA VAL A 6 12.27 -16.26 7.54
C VAL A 6 12.78 -15.55 8.80
N TYR A 7 12.00 -15.55 9.88
CA TYR A 7 12.32 -14.84 11.12
C TYR A 7 12.43 -15.83 12.27
N ASP A 8 13.64 -16.01 12.77
CA ASP A 8 13.88 -16.56 14.11
C ASP A 8 13.79 -15.39 15.11
N GLU A 9 12.87 -15.47 16.07
CA GLU A 9 12.68 -14.44 17.10
C GLU A 9 13.92 -14.31 18.00
N GLU A 10 14.78 -15.33 18.04
CA GLU A 10 16.05 -15.33 18.78
C GLU A 10 17.24 -14.86 17.91
N SER A 11 17.00 -14.50 16.65
CA SER A 11 18.03 -14.06 15.73
C SER A 11 18.61 -12.71 16.12
N LYS A 12 19.92 -12.69 16.40
CA LYS A 12 20.66 -11.44 16.64
C LYS A 12 21.05 -10.67 15.37
N LEU A 13 20.57 -11.09 14.19
CA LEU A 13 20.90 -10.43 12.92
C LEU A 13 20.26 -9.03 12.80
N VAL A 14 19.14 -8.80 13.48
CA VAL A 14 18.45 -7.50 13.54
C VAL A 14 18.10 -7.20 14.99
N ASP A 15 18.85 -6.29 15.61
CA ASP A 15 18.69 -5.88 17.02
C ASP A 15 18.53 -4.36 17.09
N LEU A 16 17.42 -3.86 16.52
CA LEU A 16 17.05 -2.45 16.56
C LEU A 16 15.90 -2.26 17.53
N ASN A 17 16.01 -1.28 18.42
CA ASN A 17 14.86 -0.84 19.20
C ASN A 17 13.87 -0.04 18.33
N THR A 18 12.69 0.27 18.88
CA THR A 18 11.63 1.00 18.18
C THR A 18 12.11 2.31 17.58
N ASP A 19 12.87 3.11 18.31
CA ASP A 19 13.33 4.43 17.85
C ASP A 19 14.40 4.29 16.76
N GLU A 20 15.33 3.35 16.92
CA GLU A 20 16.36 3.04 15.92
C GLU A 20 15.73 2.54 14.61
N LEU A 21 14.70 1.70 14.70
CA LEU A 21 13.97 1.22 13.54
C LEU A 21 13.21 2.36 12.83
N LEU A 22 12.54 3.23 13.59
CA LEU A 22 11.84 4.40 13.02
C LEU A 22 12.83 5.38 12.37
N GLU A 23 14.00 5.57 12.97
CA GLU A 23 15.07 6.38 12.39
C GLU A 23 15.59 5.77 11.08
N ALA A 24 15.83 4.45 11.05
CA ALA A 24 16.25 3.74 9.86
C ALA A 24 15.22 3.85 8.72
N LEU A 25 13.93 3.64 9.00
CA LEU A 25 12.84 3.83 8.01
C LEU A 25 12.82 5.27 7.47
N SER A 26 13.01 6.25 8.34
CA SER A 26 13.09 7.67 7.96
C SER A 26 14.33 7.97 7.10
N ALA A 27 15.48 7.36 7.42
CA ALA A 27 16.70 7.48 6.64
C ALA A 27 16.52 6.89 5.22
N ILE A 28 15.92 5.71 5.10
CA ILE A 28 15.61 5.07 3.81
C ILE A 28 14.67 5.95 2.98
N ALA A 29 13.61 6.49 3.60
CA ALA A 29 12.70 7.42 2.91
C ALA A 29 13.43 8.68 2.40
N ARG A 30 14.43 9.19 3.12
CA ARG A 30 15.26 10.33 2.66
C ARG A 30 16.16 9.97 1.48
N LEU A 31 16.62 8.72 1.35
CA LEU A 31 17.44 8.28 0.21
C LEU A 31 16.70 8.41 -1.12
N LYS A 32 15.37 8.31 -1.12
CA LYS A 32 14.54 8.51 -2.33
C LYS A 32 14.63 9.92 -2.92
N LYS A 33 15.16 10.90 -2.18
CA LYS A 33 15.49 12.22 -2.74
C LYS A 33 16.63 12.17 -3.76
N HIS A 34 17.49 11.16 -3.65
CA HIS A 34 18.68 10.96 -4.49
C HIS A 34 18.52 9.78 -5.45
N PHE A 35 17.79 8.73 -5.03
CA PHE A 35 17.55 7.53 -5.84
C PHE A 35 16.08 7.43 -6.22
N ARG A 36 15.79 7.42 -7.51
CA ARG A 36 14.42 7.23 -8.01
C ARG A 36 14.12 5.73 -8.08
N VAL A 37 13.56 5.19 -7.00
CA VAL A 37 13.06 3.82 -6.91
C VAL A 37 11.54 3.83 -6.77
N MET A 38 10.87 2.81 -7.31
CA MET A 38 9.40 2.74 -7.40
C MET A 38 8.73 2.54 -6.03
N ASP A 39 9.40 1.86 -5.11
CA ASP A 39 8.89 1.55 -3.76
C ASP A 39 8.36 2.80 -3.04
N PRO A 40 7.03 2.95 -2.85
CA PRO A 40 6.47 4.21 -2.38
C PRO A 40 6.89 4.51 -0.95
N SER A 41 7.28 5.76 -0.68
CA SER A 41 7.59 6.24 0.68
C SER A 41 6.42 6.04 1.65
N ALA A 42 5.20 6.03 1.12
CA ALA A 42 3.99 5.72 1.87
C ALA A 42 4.02 4.31 2.48
N ALA A 43 4.71 3.33 1.88
CA ALA A 43 4.83 1.98 2.47
C ALA A 43 5.70 1.99 3.70
N LEU A 44 6.82 2.72 3.66
CA LEU A 44 7.65 2.95 4.84
C LEU A 44 6.87 3.67 5.94
N ALA A 45 5.97 4.60 5.56
CA ALA A 45 5.09 5.25 6.53
C ALA A 45 4.09 4.28 7.17
N GLU A 46 3.49 3.35 6.41
CA GLU A 46 2.62 2.31 6.98
C GLU A 46 3.39 1.35 7.90
N VAL A 47 4.64 0.99 7.55
CA VAL A 47 5.54 0.21 8.43
C VAL A 47 5.83 0.98 9.72
N ALA A 48 6.15 2.27 9.62
CA ALA A 48 6.36 3.11 10.80
C ALA A 48 5.11 3.23 11.68
N ARG A 49 3.90 3.26 11.09
CA ARG A 49 2.63 3.18 11.85
C ARG A 49 2.54 1.87 12.62
N PHE A 50 2.83 0.75 11.97
CA PHE A 50 2.80 -0.57 12.61
C PHE A 50 3.76 -0.65 13.80
N VAL A 51 4.99 -0.16 13.62
CA VAL A 51 6.01 -0.09 14.69
C VAL A 51 5.54 0.76 15.87
N ARG A 52 4.77 1.83 15.62
CA ARG A 52 4.14 2.66 16.65
C ARG A 52 2.84 2.08 17.25
N GLY A 53 2.37 0.92 16.78
CA GLY A 53 1.08 0.35 17.18
C GLY A 53 -0.13 1.12 16.62
N GLU A 54 0.06 1.94 15.59
CA GLU A 54 -1.00 2.69 14.93
C GLU A 54 -1.69 1.84 13.85
N GLN A 55 -2.95 2.15 13.59
CA GLN A 55 -3.71 1.52 12.50
C GLN A 55 -3.19 1.98 11.13
N GLN A 56 -3.00 1.02 10.23
CA GLN A 56 -2.64 1.25 8.83
C GLN A 56 -3.80 1.93 8.09
N LEU A 57 -3.45 2.86 7.19
CA LEU A 57 -4.43 3.56 6.37
C LEU A 57 -4.89 2.70 5.19
N VAL A 58 -4.00 1.88 4.63
CA VAL A 58 -4.28 1.03 3.46
C VAL A 58 -4.25 -0.43 3.89
N PRO A 59 -5.35 -1.18 3.71
CA PRO A 59 -5.39 -2.60 4.05
C PRO A 59 -4.51 -3.42 3.10
N CYS A 60 -3.99 -4.55 3.58
CA CYS A 60 -3.25 -5.49 2.74
C CYS A 60 -4.15 -6.13 1.67
N ILE A 61 -3.69 -6.17 0.42
CA ILE A 61 -4.38 -6.84 -0.70
C ILE A 61 -4.02 -8.33 -0.84
N GLY A 62 -3.10 -8.83 0.00
CA GLY A 62 -2.68 -10.23 0.01
C GLY A 62 -3.88 -11.15 0.21
N GLY A 63 -3.96 -12.24 -0.55
CA GLY A 63 -5.07 -13.19 -0.54
C GLY A 63 -6.27 -12.82 -1.43
N SER A 64 -6.25 -11.65 -2.07
CA SER A 64 -7.30 -11.27 -3.06
C SER A 64 -6.72 -10.98 -4.44
N LYS A 65 -5.68 -10.13 -4.52
CA LYS A 65 -5.04 -9.71 -5.79
C LYS A 65 -3.56 -10.05 -5.89
N TYR A 66 -2.97 -10.52 -4.79
CA TYR A 66 -1.57 -10.87 -4.68
C TYR A 66 -1.49 -12.12 -3.78
N PHE A 67 -0.80 -13.15 -4.25
CA PHE A 67 -0.67 -14.43 -3.53
C PHE A 67 0.80 -14.85 -3.52
N TYR A 68 1.17 -15.58 -2.48
CA TYR A 68 2.43 -16.31 -2.43
C TYR A 68 2.17 -17.77 -2.78
N ILE A 69 3.09 -18.40 -3.50
CA ILE A 69 3.03 -19.83 -3.83
C ILE A 69 4.31 -20.45 -3.30
N ASP A 70 4.17 -21.52 -2.52
CA ASP A 70 5.33 -22.24 -2.00
C ASP A 70 5.82 -23.34 -2.96
N TRP A 71 6.85 -24.07 -2.54
CA TRP A 71 7.45 -25.14 -3.33
C TRP A 71 6.58 -26.40 -3.43
N ASN A 72 5.53 -26.52 -2.63
CA ASN A 72 4.51 -27.57 -2.77
C ASN A 72 3.37 -27.16 -3.71
N LEU A 73 3.46 -25.96 -4.29
CA LEU A 73 2.42 -25.36 -5.13
C LEU A 73 1.13 -25.05 -4.37
N ASP A 74 1.23 -24.86 -3.06
CA ASP A 74 0.14 -24.34 -2.25
C ASP A 74 0.11 -22.81 -2.35
N VAL A 75 -1.10 -22.28 -2.48
CA VAL A 75 -1.40 -20.85 -2.55
C VAL A 75 -1.61 -20.34 -1.14
N TRP A 76 -0.85 -19.31 -0.78
CA TRP A 76 -0.89 -18.64 0.50
C TRP A 76 -1.33 -17.19 0.32
N ARG A 77 -2.03 -16.69 1.32
CA ARG A 77 -2.43 -15.28 1.38
C ARG A 77 -1.22 -14.36 1.51
N CYS A 78 -0.34 -14.66 2.45
CA CYS A 78 0.96 -14.05 2.69
C CYS A 78 1.75 -14.98 3.62
N GLU A 79 3.02 -14.64 3.89
CA GLU A 79 3.84 -15.46 4.78
C GLU A 79 3.25 -15.47 6.18
N ALA A 80 2.74 -14.34 6.70
CA ALA A 80 2.15 -14.23 8.03
C ALA A 80 0.87 -15.04 8.24
N TRP A 81 0.31 -15.62 7.19
CA TRP A 81 -0.95 -16.34 7.25
C TRP A 81 -0.73 -17.77 7.78
N PRO A 82 -1.60 -18.28 8.69
CA PRO A 82 -1.29 -19.50 9.44
C PRO A 82 -1.41 -20.80 8.64
N GLU A 83 -2.17 -20.82 7.54
CA GLU A 83 -2.46 -22.02 6.77
C GLU A 83 -2.61 -21.73 5.26
N PRO A 84 -2.30 -22.69 4.36
CA PRO A 84 -2.48 -22.47 2.93
C PRO A 84 -3.96 -22.31 2.59
N MET A 85 -4.27 -21.52 1.57
CA MET A 85 -5.63 -21.34 1.05
C MET A 85 -6.08 -22.54 0.21
N GLY A 86 -5.14 -23.27 -0.39
CA GLY A 86 -5.36 -24.47 -1.20
C GLY A 86 -4.31 -24.59 -2.30
N SER A 87 -4.46 -25.55 -3.21
CA SER A 87 -3.49 -25.77 -4.30
C SER A 87 -3.66 -24.76 -5.44
N VAL A 88 -2.57 -24.44 -6.14
CA VAL A 88 -2.60 -23.63 -7.37
C VAL A 88 -3.43 -24.28 -8.50
N PHE A 89 -3.61 -25.60 -8.45
CA PHE A 89 -4.42 -26.31 -9.45
C PHE A 89 -5.94 -26.18 -9.22
N ASP A 90 -6.35 -25.68 -8.05
CA ASP A 90 -7.75 -25.41 -7.68
C ASP A 90 -8.01 -23.89 -7.53
N LEU A 91 -7.23 -23.04 -8.21
CA LEU A 91 -7.31 -21.58 -8.10
C LEU A 91 -8.73 -21.01 -8.31
N ASP A 92 -9.50 -21.60 -9.23
CA ASP A 92 -10.88 -21.19 -9.53
C ASP A 92 -11.86 -21.46 -8.38
N ARG A 93 -11.48 -22.33 -7.45
CA ARG A 93 -12.28 -22.71 -6.27
C ARG A 93 -11.83 -22.01 -5.00
N LEU A 94 -10.69 -21.32 -5.02
CA LEU A 94 -10.20 -20.62 -3.84
C LEU A 94 -11.11 -19.42 -3.50
N PRO A 95 -11.38 -19.19 -2.21
CA PRO A 95 -12.17 -18.04 -1.79
C PRO A 95 -11.42 -16.73 -2.08
N ASP A 96 -12.14 -15.72 -2.58
CA ASP A 96 -11.62 -14.35 -2.71
C ASP A 96 -11.50 -13.72 -1.31
N GLN A 97 -10.30 -13.82 -0.71
CA GLN A 97 -10.08 -13.42 0.68
C GLN A 97 -9.83 -11.91 0.78
N ARG A 98 -10.91 -11.16 1.03
CA ARG A 98 -10.91 -9.69 1.08
C ARG A 98 -10.86 -9.07 2.48
N GLN A 99 -10.81 -9.88 3.52
CA GLN A 99 -10.81 -9.37 4.90
C GLN A 99 -9.56 -8.51 5.15
N PRO A 100 -9.68 -7.25 5.61
CA PRO A 100 -8.51 -6.43 5.92
C PRO A 100 -7.59 -7.13 6.93
N CYS A 101 -6.30 -7.23 6.62
CA CYS A 101 -5.28 -7.79 7.51
C CYS A 101 -4.05 -6.88 7.48
N ASN A 102 -3.41 -6.70 8.64
CA ASN A 102 -2.16 -5.96 8.77
C ASN A 102 -1.12 -6.71 9.61
N ASP A 103 -1.29 -8.02 9.77
CA ASP A 103 -0.38 -8.86 10.57
C ASP A 103 1.00 -9.00 9.90
N CYS A 104 1.09 -8.69 8.60
CA CYS A 104 2.32 -8.64 7.82
C CYS A 104 2.67 -7.22 7.37
N MET A 105 3.94 -6.85 7.52
CA MET A 105 4.52 -5.59 7.03
C MET A 105 5.63 -5.79 5.99
N MET A 106 5.72 -6.99 5.40
CA MET A 106 6.68 -7.28 4.33
C MET A 106 6.47 -6.34 3.14
N GLY A 107 7.59 -5.83 2.61
CA GLY A 107 7.60 -4.81 1.55
C GLY A 107 6.84 -5.25 0.30
N CYS A 108 6.97 -6.51 -0.14
CA CYS A 108 6.31 -7.04 -1.33
C CYS A 108 4.78 -6.84 -1.29
N TYR A 109 4.11 -7.12 -0.17
CA TYR A 109 2.67 -6.90 -0.02
C TYR A 109 2.36 -5.43 0.27
N ARG A 110 3.15 -4.75 1.10
CA ARG A 110 2.82 -3.39 1.55
C ARG A 110 2.96 -2.37 0.42
N HIS A 111 4.03 -2.47 -0.37
CA HIS A 111 4.21 -1.65 -1.58
C HIS A 111 3.07 -1.90 -2.58
N ALA A 112 2.79 -3.16 -2.90
CA ALA A 112 1.73 -3.55 -3.82
C ALA A 112 0.35 -3.04 -3.35
N SER A 113 0.06 -3.17 -2.05
CA SER A 113 -1.19 -2.69 -1.46
C SER A 113 -1.35 -1.19 -1.66
N ILE A 114 -0.33 -0.39 -1.36
CA ILE A 114 -0.41 1.07 -1.54
C ILE A 114 -0.57 1.46 -3.00
N LEU A 115 0.19 0.86 -3.90
CA LEU A 115 0.17 1.24 -5.32
C LEU A 115 -1.15 0.82 -5.99
N MET A 116 -1.73 -0.31 -5.59
CA MET A 116 -2.93 -0.84 -6.23
C MET A 116 -4.24 -0.41 -5.56
N HIS A 117 -4.25 0.04 -4.30
CA HIS A 117 -5.48 0.31 -3.56
C HIS A 117 -6.45 1.25 -4.28
N GLY A 118 -5.95 2.33 -4.89
CA GLY A 118 -6.78 3.23 -5.69
C GLY A 118 -7.41 2.55 -6.91
N ALA A 119 -6.63 1.76 -7.66
CA ALA A 119 -7.14 1.05 -8.83
C ALA A 119 -8.15 -0.04 -8.45
N VAL A 120 -7.88 -0.80 -7.37
CA VAL A 120 -8.79 -1.81 -6.83
C VAL A 120 -10.11 -1.15 -6.42
N ALA A 121 -10.09 -0.02 -5.72
CA ALA A 121 -11.30 0.71 -5.34
C ALA A 121 -12.14 1.16 -6.54
N VAL A 122 -11.50 1.58 -7.64
CA VAL A 122 -12.20 1.89 -8.90
C VAL A 122 -12.88 0.65 -9.47
N THR A 123 -12.18 -0.47 -9.55
CA THR A 123 -12.77 -1.73 -10.08
C THR A 123 -13.92 -2.23 -9.21
N ASP A 124 -13.78 -2.15 -7.89
CA ASP A 124 -14.83 -2.53 -6.95
C ASP A 124 -16.04 -1.58 -7.02
N SER A 125 -15.79 -0.29 -7.25
CA SER A 125 -16.84 0.71 -7.47
C SER A 125 -17.66 0.41 -8.73
N VAL A 126 -17.00 0.08 -9.84
CA VAL A 126 -17.67 -0.34 -11.09
C VAL A 126 -18.49 -1.61 -10.88
N TYR A 127 -17.95 -2.58 -10.14
CA TYR A 127 -18.67 -3.82 -9.83
C TYR A 127 -19.91 -3.57 -8.94
N ALA A 128 -19.78 -2.73 -7.91
CA ALA A 128 -20.89 -2.33 -7.05
C ALA A 128 -21.97 -1.57 -7.84
N LEU A 129 -21.56 -0.70 -8.76
CA LEU A 129 -22.48 0.02 -9.64
C LEU A 129 -23.25 -0.93 -10.55
N GLY A 130 -22.58 -1.93 -11.15
CA GLY A 130 -23.22 -2.98 -11.95
C GLY A 130 -24.25 -3.81 -11.17
N LYS A 131 -24.13 -3.88 -9.84
CA LYS A 131 -25.09 -4.51 -8.92
C LYS A 131 -26.18 -3.56 -8.40
N GLY A 132 -26.24 -2.32 -8.89
CA GLY A 132 -27.20 -1.30 -8.44
C GLY A 132 -26.87 -0.68 -7.07
N GLN A 133 -25.68 -0.92 -6.51
CA GLN A 133 -25.29 -0.48 -5.18
C GLN A 133 -24.62 0.90 -5.22
N LEU A 134 -25.37 1.93 -5.63
CA LEU A 134 -24.85 3.29 -5.85
C LEU A 134 -24.10 3.87 -4.65
N ARG A 135 -24.67 3.76 -3.45
CA ARG A 135 -24.04 4.28 -2.22
C ARG A 135 -22.70 3.59 -1.92
N ALA A 136 -22.62 2.28 -2.13
CA ALA A 136 -21.39 1.52 -1.93
C ALA A 136 -20.33 1.91 -2.97
N ALA A 137 -20.72 2.02 -4.24
CA ALA A 137 -19.83 2.43 -5.33
C ALA A 137 -19.19 3.80 -5.07
N VAL A 138 -19.98 4.79 -4.65
CA VAL A 138 -19.47 6.11 -4.26
C VAL A 138 -18.61 6.00 -3.00
N GLY A 139 -19.08 5.28 -1.99
CA GLY A 139 -18.36 5.11 -0.72
C GLY A 139 -16.95 4.55 -0.89
N LEU A 140 -16.73 3.64 -1.85
CA LEU A 140 -15.42 3.07 -2.16
C LEU A 140 -14.42 4.12 -2.66
N LEU A 141 -14.86 5.05 -3.50
CA LEU A 141 -13.98 6.06 -4.11
C LEU A 141 -13.61 7.20 -3.15
N PHE A 142 -14.50 7.51 -2.20
CA PHE A 142 -14.31 8.62 -1.25
C PHE A 142 -13.57 8.22 0.03
N GLN A 143 -13.01 7.01 0.09
CA GLN A 143 -12.21 6.60 1.24
C GLN A 143 -10.89 7.38 1.31
N ARG A 144 -10.49 7.74 2.54
CA ARG A 144 -9.19 8.41 2.79
C ARG A 144 -8.00 7.56 2.29
N SER A 145 -8.12 6.25 2.39
CA SER A 145 -7.13 5.27 1.91
C SER A 145 -6.91 5.34 0.40
N VAL A 146 -7.97 5.58 -0.38
CA VAL A 146 -7.91 5.77 -1.84
C VAL A 146 -7.17 7.05 -2.20
N ALA A 147 -7.55 8.16 -1.55
CA ALA A 147 -6.85 9.43 -1.74
C ALA A 147 -5.35 9.31 -1.37
N TYR A 148 -5.03 8.60 -0.29
CA TYR A 148 -3.67 8.34 0.15
C TYR A 148 -2.86 7.52 -0.86
N SER A 149 -3.44 6.44 -1.39
CA SER A 149 -2.84 5.61 -2.45
C SER A 149 -2.55 6.41 -3.72
N VAL A 150 -3.55 7.16 -4.21
CA VAL A 150 -3.40 8.00 -5.42
C VAL A 150 -2.34 9.08 -5.20
N TRP A 151 -2.33 9.72 -4.02
CA TRP A 151 -1.30 10.70 -3.67
C TRP A 151 0.10 10.07 -3.65
N ALA A 152 0.24 8.90 -3.02
CA ALA A 152 1.52 8.19 -2.94
C ALA A 152 2.06 7.89 -4.34
N LEU A 153 1.24 7.32 -5.23
CA LEU A 153 1.62 7.08 -6.62
C LEU A 153 1.99 8.38 -7.35
N SER A 154 1.19 9.43 -7.17
CA SER A 154 1.40 10.72 -7.82
C SER A 154 2.72 11.39 -7.41
N VAL A 155 3.07 11.35 -6.13
CA VAL A 155 4.32 11.94 -5.61
C VAL A 155 5.56 11.20 -6.10
N GLU A 156 5.45 9.88 -6.28
CA GLU A 156 6.58 9.03 -6.70
C GLU A 156 6.78 9.05 -8.22
N GLU A 157 5.70 9.06 -9.01
CA GLU A 157 5.77 8.99 -10.47
C GLU A 157 5.80 10.35 -11.17
N LEU A 158 5.13 11.37 -10.63
CA LEU A 158 5.14 12.66 -11.31
C LEU A 158 6.53 13.30 -11.19
N PRO A 159 7.15 13.71 -12.31
CA PRO A 159 8.39 14.46 -12.25
C PRO A 159 8.16 15.71 -11.38
N ARG A 160 9.05 15.98 -10.43
CA ARG A 160 8.98 17.19 -9.56
C ARG A 160 8.73 18.47 -10.38
N ALA A 161 9.23 18.53 -11.62
CA ALA A 161 8.99 19.62 -12.56
C ALA A 161 7.51 19.81 -12.94
N ALA A 162 6.72 18.73 -13.08
CA ALA A 162 5.30 18.79 -13.41
C ALA A 162 4.48 19.41 -12.26
N LEU A 163 4.77 19.03 -11.01
CA LEU A 163 4.12 19.58 -9.82
C LEU A 163 4.41 21.08 -9.64
N ILE A 164 5.66 21.51 -9.88
CA ILE A 164 6.04 22.93 -9.83
C ILE A 164 5.35 23.73 -10.95
N SER A 165 5.22 23.17 -12.15
CA SER A 165 4.56 23.82 -13.29
C SER A 165 3.06 24.05 -13.03
N PHE A 166 2.40 23.12 -12.33
CA PHE A 166 1.00 23.23 -11.94
C PHE A 166 0.79 24.32 -10.88
N ALA A 167 1.65 24.37 -9.86
CA ALA A 167 1.61 25.41 -8.82
C ALA A 167 1.88 26.82 -9.38
N ARG A 168 2.78 26.94 -10.37
CA ARG A 168 3.05 28.21 -11.07
C ARG A 168 1.85 28.66 -11.90
N ARG A 169 1.17 27.74 -12.60
CA ARG A 169 -0.03 28.05 -13.39
C ARG A 169 -1.23 28.48 -12.53
N THR A 170 -1.40 27.92 -11.34
CA THR A 170 -2.45 28.35 -10.41
C THR A 170 -2.11 29.65 -9.69
N GLY A 171 -0.83 29.91 -9.40
CA GLY A 171 -0.36 31.19 -8.85
C GLY A 171 -0.47 32.39 -9.82
N GLN A 172 -0.34 32.15 -11.13
CA GLN A 172 -0.37 33.20 -12.15
C GLN A 172 -1.80 33.64 -12.55
N ARG A 173 -2.85 32.91 -12.11
CA ARG A 173 -4.26 33.26 -12.36
C ARG A 173 -4.84 34.29 -11.38
N ARG A 174 -4.05 34.84 -10.45
CA ARG A 174 -4.50 35.78 -9.40
C ARG A 174 -4.04 37.23 -9.55
N SER A 175 -3.33 37.60 -10.62
CA SER A 175 -3.00 39.00 -10.92
C SER A 175 -3.91 39.52 -12.04
N THR A 176 -5.08 40.03 -11.67
CA THR A 176 -5.88 40.90 -12.55
C THR A 176 -5.16 42.25 -12.65
N PRO A 177 -5.05 42.89 -13.83
CA PRO A 177 -4.49 44.24 -13.93
C PRO A 177 -5.43 45.24 -13.26
N GLN A 178 -4.90 46.11 -12.40
CA GLN A 178 -5.60 47.35 -12.02
C GLN A 178 -5.71 48.23 -13.27
N ALA A 179 -6.94 48.61 -13.62
CA ALA A 179 -7.23 49.66 -14.57
C ALA A 179 -7.20 51.00 -13.82
N GLU A 180 -6.35 51.92 -14.28
CA GLU A 180 -6.51 53.37 -14.10
C GLU A 180 -7.24 53.96 -15.31
#